data_AF-A0A2A5YAN1-F1
#
_entry.id   AF-A0A2A5YAN1-F1
#
_cell.length_a   1.000
_cell.length_b   1.000
_cell.length_c   1.000
_cell.angle_alpha   90.00
_cell.angle_beta   90.00
_cell.angle_gamma   90.00
#
_symmetry.space_group_name_H-M   'P 1'
#
loop_
_entity.id
_entity.type
_entity.pdbx_description
1 polymer ?
#
loop_
_entity_poly.entity_id
_entity_poly.type
_entity_poly.pdbx_seq_one_letter_code
_entity_poly.pdbx_strand_id
1 'polypeptide(L)'
;MNMGLAPRPANEELRAQTVVKTGLIDAPNPDLFQIYCDLAKDITGFETATFSLYDGEMKCSIAEAGNDDFVVGSKSERSELNVCAYVLLDTEPLLMEDMLKDPTWKDHPNLQGMEQGPGYAGFPVINAENFALGTLCMLNPSGPKGLNDEQVTQIKKITRSIAHMLDLQIQQKELTSQRMLDALSHFQKVDKSFGLEDFKVYVSLCSELSVAIKNAEGIIRVGLAEVDDAGRVQMTEAGRRLQFDMNLQQKAMKRIKMDGSEADALLDELFAEID
;
A
#
# COMPACT_ATOMS: atom_id res chain seq x y z
N MET A 1 -14.69 15.40 30.01
CA MET A 1 -14.10 16.12 28.87
C MET A 1 -14.98 15.86 27.66
N ASN A 2 -15.24 16.88 26.86
CA ASN A 2 -16.06 16.76 25.66
C ASN A 2 -15.20 15.98 24.65
N MET A 3 -15.46 14.69 24.40
CA MET A 3 -14.65 13.86 23.51
C MET A 3 -14.82 14.31 22.05
N GLY A 4 -14.18 15.42 21.70
CA GLY A 4 -14.19 15.99 20.35
C GLY A 4 -13.21 15.27 19.43
N LEU A 5 -13.37 15.51 18.13
CA LEU A 5 -12.39 15.11 17.13
C LEU A 5 -11.14 15.99 17.25
N ALA A 6 -9.98 15.41 16.95
CA ALA A 6 -8.73 16.16 16.84
C ALA A 6 -8.84 17.25 15.76
N PRO A 7 -8.07 18.34 15.87
CA PRO A 7 -7.97 19.34 14.81
C PRO A 7 -7.61 18.70 13.47
N ARG A 8 -8.11 19.31 12.39
CA ARG A 8 -7.92 18.86 11.01
C ARG A 8 -7.03 19.85 10.25
N PRO A 9 -6.11 19.36 9.40
CA PRO A 9 -5.41 20.18 8.42
C PRO A 9 -6.36 20.99 7.53
N ALA A 10 -5.89 22.13 7.01
CA ALA A 10 -6.69 22.98 6.12
C ALA A 10 -7.09 22.27 4.80
N ASN A 11 -6.30 21.27 4.37
CA ASN A 11 -6.50 20.48 3.16
C ASN A 11 -7.16 19.11 3.43
N GLU A 12 -7.86 18.95 4.56
CA GLU A 12 -8.38 17.66 5.02
C GLU A 12 -9.25 16.92 4.01
N GLU A 13 -10.11 17.62 3.27
CA GLU A 13 -11.01 16.99 2.29
C GLU A 13 -10.23 16.25 1.19
N LEU A 14 -9.26 16.92 0.58
CA LEU A 14 -8.41 16.32 -0.45
C LEU A 14 -7.49 15.24 0.15
N ARG A 15 -6.92 15.50 1.34
CA ARG A 15 -6.07 14.54 2.06
C ARG A 15 -6.82 13.22 2.31
N ALA A 16 -8.03 13.29 2.83
CA ALA A 16 -8.88 12.14 3.10
C ALA A 16 -9.27 11.38 1.82
N GLN A 17 -9.63 12.10 0.75
CA GLN A 17 -9.87 11.49 -0.57
C GLN A 17 -8.64 10.72 -1.07
N THR A 18 -7.43 11.28 -0.93
CA THR A 18 -6.19 10.61 -1.32
C THR A 18 -5.93 9.37 -0.47
N VAL A 19 -6.22 9.40 0.84
CA VAL A 19 -6.14 8.20 1.69
C VAL A 19 -7.10 7.11 1.22
N VAL A 20 -8.34 7.44 0.85
CA VAL A 20 -9.31 6.48 0.32
C VAL A 20 -8.80 5.82 -0.96
N LYS A 21 -8.12 6.55 -1.85
CA LYS A 21 -7.52 5.98 -3.08
C LYS A 21 -6.50 4.88 -2.81
N THR A 22 -5.83 4.89 -1.65
CA THR A 22 -4.92 3.80 -1.25
C THR A 22 -5.68 2.47 -1.13
N GLY A 23 -6.94 2.51 -0.71
CA GLY A 23 -7.80 1.35 -0.37
C GLY A 23 -7.26 0.45 0.73
N LEU A 24 -6.24 0.90 1.47
CA LEU A 24 -5.64 0.13 2.58
C LEU A 24 -6.49 0.18 3.86
N ILE A 25 -7.42 1.13 3.97
CA ILE A 25 -8.36 1.20 5.08
C ILE A 25 -9.46 0.13 4.96
N ASP A 26 -9.81 -0.27 3.73
CA ASP A 26 -10.81 -1.29 3.46
C ASP A 26 -10.20 -2.69 3.32
N ALA A 27 -8.99 -2.76 2.75
CA ALA A 27 -8.21 -3.98 2.63
C ALA A 27 -6.76 -3.74 3.12
N PRO A 28 -6.54 -3.76 4.45
CA PRO A 28 -5.21 -3.63 5.02
C PRO A 28 -4.27 -4.73 4.51
N ASN A 29 -3.03 -4.36 4.23
CA ASN A 29 -1.98 -5.29 3.84
C ASN A 29 -0.73 -5.05 4.71
N PRO A 30 -0.62 -5.72 5.87
CA PRO A 30 0.43 -5.46 6.83
C PRO A 30 1.81 -5.84 6.28
N ASP A 31 1.90 -6.87 5.43
CA ASP A 31 3.17 -7.37 4.88
C ASP A 31 3.95 -6.30 4.10
N LEU A 32 3.25 -5.36 3.45
CA LEU A 32 3.88 -4.25 2.74
C LEU A 32 4.51 -3.21 3.67
N PHE A 33 4.04 -3.11 4.92
CA PHE A 33 4.40 -2.03 5.82
C PHE A 33 5.07 -2.48 7.13
N GLN A 34 5.00 -3.76 7.47
CA GLN A 34 5.55 -4.33 8.70
C GLN A 34 7.04 -4.04 8.83
N ILE A 35 7.79 -4.24 7.74
CA ILE A 35 9.24 -3.98 7.69
C ILE A 35 9.61 -2.55 8.10
N TYR A 36 8.77 -1.56 7.80
CA TYR A 36 9.06 -0.18 8.19
C TYR A 36 8.86 0.07 9.68
N CYS A 37 7.89 -0.63 10.29
CA CYS A 37 7.68 -0.58 11.73
C CYS A 37 8.84 -1.28 12.47
N ASP A 38 9.27 -2.44 11.97
CA ASP A 38 10.41 -3.17 12.52
C ASP A 38 11.69 -2.34 12.44
N LEU A 39 12.01 -1.78 11.27
CA LEU A 39 13.18 -0.90 11.10
C LEU A 39 13.10 0.35 11.97
N ALA A 40 11.93 0.96 12.12
CA ALA A 40 11.77 2.11 12.99
C ALA A 40 12.06 1.76 14.45
N LYS A 41 11.60 0.59 14.90
CA LYS A 41 11.89 0.07 16.23
C LYS A 41 13.38 -0.19 16.42
N ASP A 42 14.03 -0.87 15.49
CA ASP A 42 15.45 -1.23 15.57
C ASP A 42 16.36 -0.01 15.58
N ILE A 43 16.06 1.00 14.74
CA ILE A 43 16.85 2.24 14.65
C ILE A 43 16.71 3.10 15.90
N THR A 44 15.49 3.21 16.43
CA THR A 44 15.20 4.14 17.53
C THR A 44 15.34 3.50 18.90
N GLY A 45 15.24 2.18 18.98
CA GLY A 45 15.16 1.40 20.20
C GLY A 45 13.88 1.66 21.01
N PHE A 46 12.86 2.32 20.43
CA PHE A 46 11.56 2.44 21.08
C PHE A 46 10.92 1.05 21.25
N GLU A 47 9.99 0.90 22.18
CA GLU A 47 9.36 -0.40 22.43
C GLU A 47 8.34 -0.77 21.36
N THR A 48 7.60 0.22 20.85
CA THR A 48 6.63 0.02 19.78
C THR A 48 6.81 1.03 18.65
N ALA A 49 6.40 0.61 17.45
CA ALA A 49 6.30 1.46 16.26
C ALA A 49 5.05 1.07 15.47
N THR A 50 4.19 2.03 15.16
CA THR A 50 2.90 1.80 14.50
C THR A 50 2.76 2.72 13.29
N PHE A 51 2.44 2.13 12.14
CA PHE A 51 2.00 2.86 10.96
C PHE A 51 0.47 2.90 10.89
N SER A 52 -0.10 4.10 10.77
CA SER A 52 -1.56 4.31 10.72
C SER A 52 -1.96 5.26 9.60
N LEU A 53 -3.11 5.01 8.99
CA LEU A 53 -3.77 5.89 8.01
C LEU A 53 -5.01 6.54 8.61
N TYR A 54 -5.44 7.67 8.03
CA TYR A 54 -6.59 8.43 8.53
C TYR A 54 -7.54 8.82 7.40
N ASP A 55 -8.77 8.31 7.40
CA ASP A 55 -9.82 8.63 6.41
C ASP A 55 -10.60 9.91 6.74
N GLY A 56 -10.25 10.58 7.85
CA GLY A 56 -10.76 11.88 8.27
C GLY A 56 -11.45 11.88 9.63
N GLU A 57 -12.18 10.80 9.92
CA GLU A 57 -12.82 10.58 11.22
C GLU A 57 -12.20 9.41 11.96
N MET A 58 -11.66 8.44 11.23
CA MET A 58 -11.09 7.23 11.82
C MET A 58 -9.60 7.17 11.55
N LYS A 59 -8.87 6.69 12.56
CA LYS A 59 -7.55 6.12 12.44
C LYS A 59 -7.70 4.64 12.12
N CYS A 60 -6.99 4.15 11.12
CA CYS A 60 -6.84 2.74 10.80
C CYS A 60 -5.37 2.32 10.99
N SER A 61 -5.12 1.38 11.90
CA SER A 61 -3.76 0.89 12.16
C SER A 61 -3.38 -0.17 11.12
N ILE A 62 -2.34 0.07 10.34
CA ILE A 62 -1.98 -0.77 9.17
C ILE A 62 -0.92 -1.82 9.53
N ALA A 63 0.09 -1.44 10.29
CA ALA A 63 1.15 -2.32 10.75
C ALA A 63 1.70 -1.83 12.09
N GLU A 64 2.24 -2.74 12.90
CA GLU A 64 2.81 -2.44 14.20
C GLU A 64 3.92 -3.41 14.55
N ALA A 65 4.98 -2.91 15.17
CA ALA A 65 6.05 -3.69 15.77
C ALA A 65 6.05 -3.48 17.29
N GLY A 66 6.28 -4.57 18.04
CA GLY A 66 6.49 -4.52 19.49
C GLY A 66 5.29 -4.80 20.38
N ASN A 67 4.17 -5.25 19.81
CA ASN A 67 2.97 -5.62 20.55
C ASN A 67 2.29 -6.84 19.90
N ASP A 68 2.18 -7.93 20.66
CA ASP A 68 1.63 -9.19 20.17
C ASP A 68 0.09 -9.18 20.05
N ASP A 69 -0.58 -8.24 20.73
CA ASP A 69 -2.05 -8.08 20.71
C ASP A 69 -2.52 -7.16 19.57
N PHE A 70 -1.64 -6.77 18.66
CA PHE A 70 -1.97 -5.86 17.56
C PHE A 70 -2.97 -6.50 16.58
N VAL A 71 -4.06 -5.78 16.31
CA VAL A 71 -5.05 -6.15 15.29
C VAL A 71 -4.90 -5.24 14.08
N VAL A 72 -4.42 -5.83 12.99
CA VAL A 72 -4.31 -5.21 11.67
C VAL A 72 -5.68 -4.69 11.22
N GLY A 73 -5.73 -3.45 10.74
CA GLY A 73 -6.97 -2.84 10.26
C GLY A 73 -7.89 -2.32 11.36
N SER A 74 -7.48 -2.39 12.63
CA SER A 74 -8.25 -1.83 13.74
C SER A 74 -8.56 -0.35 13.50
N LYS A 75 -9.84 0.01 13.63
CA LYS A 75 -10.35 1.38 13.45
C LYS A 75 -10.70 1.98 14.81
N SER A 76 -10.32 3.24 15.00
CA SER A 76 -10.65 4.03 16.19
C SER A 76 -10.90 5.48 15.80
N GLU A 77 -11.71 6.21 16.55
CA GLU A 77 -11.95 7.62 16.28
C GLU A 77 -10.66 8.45 16.38
N ARG A 78 -10.52 9.42 15.47
CA ARG A 78 -9.48 10.46 15.51
C ARG A 78 -9.85 11.50 16.57
N SER A 79 -9.84 11.10 17.83
CA SER A 79 -10.19 11.96 18.97
C SER A 79 -9.08 12.93 19.35
N GLU A 80 -9.42 13.98 20.10
CA GLU A 80 -8.46 14.96 20.67
C GLU A 80 -7.40 14.31 21.58
N LEU A 81 -7.64 13.10 22.09
CA LEU A 81 -6.69 12.34 22.89
C LEU A 81 -5.70 11.53 22.04
N ASN A 82 -5.91 11.41 20.73
CA ASN A 82 -5.01 10.68 19.86
C ASN A 82 -3.80 11.53 19.46
N VAL A 83 -2.66 11.35 20.14
CA VAL A 83 -1.40 12.09 19.85
C VAL A 83 -1.00 12.02 18.38
N CYS A 84 -1.09 10.84 17.76
CA CYS A 84 -0.74 10.66 16.35
C CYS A 84 -1.62 11.52 15.40
N ALA A 85 -2.86 11.83 15.76
CA ALA A 85 -3.72 12.71 14.95
C ALA A 85 -3.15 14.13 14.79
N TYR A 86 -2.32 14.59 15.74
CA TYR A 86 -1.68 15.90 15.71
C TYR A 86 -0.43 15.93 14.85
N VAL A 87 0.20 14.77 14.61
CA VAL A 87 1.34 14.62 13.68
C VAL A 87 0.92 14.99 12.25
N LEU A 88 -0.35 14.82 11.90
CA LEU A 88 -0.88 15.17 10.58
C LEU A 88 -0.94 16.69 10.31
N LEU A 89 -0.77 17.53 11.34
CA LEU A 89 -0.94 18.98 11.25
C LEU A 89 0.32 19.72 10.80
N ASP A 90 1.47 19.05 10.82
CA ASP A 90 2.76 19.63 10.49
C ASP A 90 3.53 18.71 9.54
N THR A 91 4.50 19.29 8.83
CA THR A 91 5.48 18.58 8.02
C THR A 91 6.64 18.04 8.85
N GLU A 92 6.87 18.60 10.03
CA GLU A 92 7.93 18.18 10.94
C GLU A 92 7.43 17.15 11.97
N PRO A 93 8.32 16.28 12.47
CA PRO A 93 7.93 15.26 13.44
C PRO A 93 7.58 15.87 14.80
N LEU A 94 6.60 15.26 15.47
CA LEU A 94 6.26 15.56 16.85
C LEU A 94 7.11 14.69 17.78
N LEU A 95 8.09 15.29 18.46
CA LEU A 95 9.04 14.59 19.32
C LEU A 95 8.85 15.02 20.77
N MET A 96 8.61 14.06 21.65
CA MET A 96 8.47 14.27 23.09
C MET A 96 9.32 13.23 23.82
N GLU A 97 10.44 13.66 24.39
CA GLU A 97 11.28 12.76 25.19
C GLU A 97 10.53 12.23 26.42
N ASP A 98 9.70 13.07 27.04
CA ASP A 98 8.87 12.73 28.18
C ASP A 98 7.54 13.46 28.03
N MET A 99 6.47 12.71 27.74
CA MET A 99 5.15 13.29 27.52
C MET A 99 4.59 14.05 28.74
N LEU A 100 5.06 13.77 29.98
CA LEU A 100 4.65 14.53 31.16
C LEU A 100 5.26 15.95 31.20
N LYS A 101 6.31 16.20 30.42
CA LYS A 101 6.94 17.52 30.32
C LYS A 101 6.38 18.37 29.18
N ASP A 102 5.62 17.75 28.27
CA ASP A 102 5.02 18.46 27.16
C ASP A 102 3.82 19.33 27.64
N PRO A 103 3.78 20.63 27.31
CA PRO A 103 2.74 21.53 27.81
C PRO A 103 1.34 21.18 27.31
N THR A 104 1.22 20.48 26.18
CA THR A 104 -0.05 20.06 25.57
C THR A 104 -0.50 18.70 26.10
N TRP A 105 0.44 17.76 26.27
CA TRP A 105 0.13 16.35 26.55
C TRP A 105 0.27 15.93 28.01
N LYS A 106 0.90 16.74 28.89
CA LYS A 106 1.10 16.40 30.31
C LYS A 106 -0.18 16.02 31.07
N ASP A 107 -1.33 16.58 30.69
CA ASP A 107 -2.62 16.36 31.35
C ASP A 107 -3.44 15.23 30.70
N HIS A 108 -2.82 14.47 29.77
CA HIS A 108 -3.49 13.38 29.07
C HIS A 108 -3.95 12.29 30.05
N PRO A 109 -5.19 11.76 29.94
CA PRO A 109 -5.74 10.81 30.91
C PRO A 109 -4.87 9.56 31.16
N ASN A 110 -4.22 9.04 30.12
CA ASN A 110 -3.33 7.88 30.23
C ASN A 110 -2.00 8.16 30.94
N LEU A 111 -1.71 9.42 31.30
CA LEU A 111 -0.49 9.80 32.02
C LEU A 111 -0.74 10.08 33.51
N GLN A 112 -2.00 10.06 33.95
CA GLN A 112 -2.35 10.38 35.33
C GLN A 112 -1.69 9.41 36.32
N GLY A 113 -1.02 9.98 37.33
CA GLY A 113 -0.36 9.21 38.39
C GLY A 113 1.00 8.62 38.01
N MET A 114 1.52 8.89 36.80
CA MET A 114 2.87 8.51 36.41
C MET A 114 3.91 9.48 36.99
N GLU A 115 5.06 8.96 37.44
CA GLU A 115 6.20 9.78 37.87
C GLU A 115 7.08 10.24 36.69
N GLN A 116 7.13 9.43 35.63
CA GLN A 116 7.81 9.73 34.37
C GLN A 116 6.90 9.33 33.21
N GLY A 117 6.80 10.18 32.20
CA GLY A 117 5.98 9.92 31.03
C GLY A 117 6.69 9.02 30.03
N PRO A 118 5.93 8.39 29.12
CA PRO A 118 6.52 7.66 28.01
C PRO A 118 7.22 8.64 27.05
N GLY A 119 8.27 8.15 26.40
CA GLY A 119 8.82 8.80 25.21
C GLY A 119 7.90 8.59 24.02
N TYR A 120 7.74 9.62 23.19
CA TYR A 120 6.91 9.58 21.99
C TYR A 120 7.62 10.27 20.82
N ALA A 121 7.53 9.65 19.64
CA ALA A 121 8.01 10.24 18.40
C ALA A 121 7.03 9.93 17.27
N GLY A 122 6.42 10.96 16.68
CA GLY A 122 5.45 10.82 15.59
C GLY A 122 5.96 11.48 14.33
N PHE A 123 6.01 10.73 13.22
CA PHE A 123 6.47 11.24 11.93
C PHE A 123 5.33 11.21 10.91
N PRO A 124 5.06 12.33 10.21
CA PRO A 124 4.04 12.36 9.18
C PRO A 124 4.52 11.59 7.94
N VAL A 125 3.59 10.84 7.33
CA VAL A 125 3.80 10.16 6.05
C VAL A 125 3.15 11.03 4.97
N ILE A 126 4.00 11.83 4.30
CA ILE A 126 3.57 12.87 3.36
C ILE A 126 3.88 12.42 1.94
N ASN A 127 2.86 12.37 1.09
CA ASN A 127 2.99 11.93 -0.29
C ASN A 127 3.50 13.04 -1.22
N ALA A 128 3.73 12.70 -2.50
CA ALA A 128 4.26 13.65 -3.49
C ALA A 128 3.37 14.88 -3.72
N GLU A 129 2.08 14.81 -3.38
CA GLU A 129 1.11 15.91 -3.47
C GLU A 129 1.06 16.77 -2.19
N ASN A 130 1.94 16.52 -1.22
CA ASN A 130 2.01 17.18 0.10
C ASN A 130 0.80 16.88 1.02
N PHE A 131 0.15 15.73 0.86
CA PHE A 131 -0.86 15.26 1.79
C PHE A 131 -0.26 14.32 2.85
N ALA A 132 -0.48 14.63 4.13
CA ALA A 132 -0.18 13.72 5.24
C ALA A 132 -1.20 12.58 5.26
N LEU A 133 -0.89 11.46 4.60
CA LEU A 133 -1.81 10.33 4.46
C LEU A 133 -1.93 9.54 5.77
N GLY A 134 -0.87 9.55 6.56
CA GLY A 134 -0.76 8.76 7.78
C GLY A 134 0.40 9.19 8.65
N THR A 135 0.70 8.35 9.63
CA THR A 135 1.74 8.59 10.63
C THR A 135 2.51 7.32 10.91
N LEU A 136 3.82 7.44 11.08
CA LEU A 136 4.66 6.43 11.71
C LEU A 136 4.99 6.92 13.13
N CYS A 137 4.33 6.35 14.13
CA CYS A 137 4.48 6.73 15.53
C CYS A 137 5.28 5.67 16.27
N MET A 138 6.22 6.09 17.12
CA MET A 138 6.91 5.23 18.08
C MET A 138 6.55 5.66 19.50
N LEU A 139 6.36 4.68 20.38
CA LEU A 139 6.05 4.89 21.79
C LEU A 139 7.00 4.06 22.67
N ASN A 140 7.48 4.66 23.75
CA ASN A 140 8.28 3.98 24.76
C ASN A 140 7.54 3.99 26.10
N PRO A 141 6.63 3.03 26.36
CA PRO A 141 5.84 2.96 27.59
C PRO A 141 6.67 2.88 28.87
N SER A 142 7.87 2.28 28.84
CA SER A 142 8.72 2.12 30.03
C SER A 142 9.30 3.41 30.60
N GLY A 143 9.23 4.53 29.87
CA GLY A 143 9.67 5.82 30.36
C GLY A 143 10.23 6.75 29.28
N PRO A 144 10.92 7.82 29.70
CA PRO A 144 11.41 8.85 28.79
C PRO A 144 12.37 8.30 27.76
N LYS A 145 12.22 8.74 26.52
CA LYS A 145 13.09 8.37 25.41
C LYS A 145 13.07 9.41 24.30
N GLY A 146 14.24 9.95 23.99
CA GLY A 146 14.45 10.91 22.90
C GLY A 146 15.10 10.25 21.68
N LEU A 147 15.05 10.96 20.56
CA LEU A 147 15.79 10.62 19.34
C LEU A 147 16.92 11.62 19.13
N ASN A 148 18.06 11.14 18.62
CA ASN A 148 19.10 12.02 18.11
C ASN A 148 18.83 12.41 16.63
N ASP A 149 19.59 13.39 16.11
CA ASP A 149 19.40 13.92 14.76
C ASP A 149 19.57 12.87 13.65
N GLU A 150 20.46 11.89 13.85
CA GLU A 150 20.68 10.80 12.90
C GLU A 150 19.46 9.88 12.83
N GLN A 151 18.92 9.47 13.98
CA GLN A 151 17.71 8.67 14.07
C GLN A 151 16.51 9.41 13.46
N VAL A 152 16.34 10.70 13.77
CA VAL A 152 15.29 11.54 13.15
C VAL A 152 15.43 11.54 11.63
N THR A 153 16.65 11.70 11.12
CA THR A 153 16.93 11.69 9.68
C THR A 153 16.61 10.34 9.04
N GLN A 154 16.94 9.23 9.71
CA GLN A 154 16.67 7.88 9.25
C GLN A 154 15.16 7.59 9.22
N ILE A 155 14.41 7.96 10.26
CA ILE A 155 12.95 7.76 10.27
C ILE A 155 12.26 8.64 9.21
N LYS A 156 12.73 9.88 8.97
CA LYS A 156 12.27 10.69 7.83
C LYS A 156 12.51 10.02 6.48
N LYS A 157 13.52 9.16 6.32
CA LYS A 157 13.72 8.37 5.08
C LYS A 157 12.71 7.22 5.01
N ILE A 158 12.42 6.56 6.14
CA ILE A 158 11.41 5.51 6.22
C ILE A 158 10.03 6.06 5.84
N THR A 159 9.59 7.19 6.42
CA THR A 159 8.27 7.76 6.09
C THR A 159 8.15 8.20 4.63
N ARG A 160 9.25 8.68 4.03
CA ARG A 160 9.31 8.95 2.58
C ARG A 160 9.17 7.67 1.75
N SER A 161 9.77 6.56 2.18
CA SER A 161 9.62 5.26 1.50
C SER A 161 8.18 4.73 1.60
N ILE A 162 7.55 4.84 2.77
CA ILE A 162 6.13 4.50 2.95
C ILE A 162 5.27 5.35 2.01
N ALA A 163 5.48 6.67 2.00
CA ALA A 163 4.72 7.58 1.14
C ALA A 163 4.87 7.23 -0.35
N HIS A 164 6.09 6.91 -0.79
CA HIS A 164 6.34 6.48 -2.16
C HIS A 164 5.60 5.17 -2.49
N MET A 165 5.59 4.20 -1.58
CA MET A 165 4.83 2.95 -1.74
C MET A 165 3.32 3.22 -1.88
N LEU A 166 2.76 4.14 -1.09
CA LEU A 166 1.35 4.53 -1.19
C LEU A 166 1.04 5.16 -2.54
N ASP A 167 1.89 6.07 -3.02
CA ASP A 167 1.72 6.72 -4.33
C ASP A 167 1.78 5.68 -5.48
N LEU A 168 2.74 4.74 -5.42
CA LEU A 168 2.82 3.64 -6.40
C LEU A 168 1.57 2.77 -6.39
N GLN A 169 1.02 2.47 -5.22
CA GLN A 169 -0.20 1.67 -5.09
C GLN A 169 -1.42 2.38 -5.69
N ILE A 170 -1.54 3.70 -5.47
CA ILE A 170 -2.60 4.52 -6.08
C ILE A 170 -2.44 4.50 -7.61
N GLN A 171 -1.24 4.78 -8.12
CA GLN A 171 -0.95 4.78 -9.55
C GLN A 171 -1.21 3.42 -10.20
N GLN A 172 -0.85 2.31 -9.55
CA GLN A 172 -1.11 0.97 -10.05
C GLN A 172 -2.61 0.66 -10.15
N LYS A 173 -3.40 1.09 -9.16
CA LYS A 173 -4.86 0.94 -9.18
C LYS A 173 -5.50 1.74 -10.29
N GLU A 174 -5.10 3.00 -10.46
CA GLU A 174 -5.60 3.87 -11.53
C GLU A 174 -5.24 3.32 -12.91
N LEU A 175 -3.99 2.90 -13.09
CA LEU A 175 -3.51 2.31 -14.34
C LEU A 175 -4.24 0.99 -14.66
N THR A 176 -4.55 0.17 -13.67
CA THR A 176 -5.28 -1.10 -13.88
C THR A 176 -6.68 -0.83 -14.40
N SER A 177 -7.42 0.11 -13.80
CA SER A 177 -8.75 0.51 -14.26
C SER A 177 -8.71 1.08 -15.67
N GLN A 178 -7.77 1.98 -15.95
CA GLN A 178 -7.61 2.58 -17.28
C GLN A 178 -7.27 1.51 -18.32
N ARG A 179 -6.35 0.58 -18.00
CA ARG A 179 -5.98 -0.53 -18.90
C ARG A 179 -7.15 -1.45 -19.20
N MET A 180 -8.02 -1.75 -18.24
CA MET A 180 -9.21 -2.56 -18.49
C MET A 180 -10.17 -1.88 -19.46
N LEU A 181 -10.39 -0.56 -19.32
CA LEU A 181 -11.24 0.21 -20.23
C LEU A 181 -10.63 0.31 -21.63
N ASP A 182 -9.32 0.58 -21.72
CA ASP A 182 -8.61 0.67 -23.00
C ASP A 182 -8.58 -0.70 -23.70
N ALA A 183 -8.37 -1.78 -22.96
CA ALA A 183 -8.45 -3.15 -23.46
C ALA A 183 -9.83 -3.43 -24.05
N LEU A 184 -10.90 -3.19 -23.30
CA LEU A 184 -12.27 -3.39 -23.78
C LEU A 184 -12.55 -2.53 -25.03
N SER A 185 -12.10 -1.28 -25.04
CA SER A 185 -12.25 -0.38 -26.20
C SER A 185 -11.54 -0.94 -27.44
N HIS A 186 -10.32 -1.45 -27.30
CA HIS A 186 -9.59 -2.08 -28.41
C HIS A 186 -10.26 -3.36 -28.89
N PHE A 187 -10.77 -4.19 -27.98
CA PHE A 187 -11.52 -5.39 -28.32
C PHE A 187 -12.78 -5.07 -29.13
N GLN A 188 -13.54 -4.05 -28.73
CA GLN A 188 -14.73 -3.60 -29.46
C GLN A 188 -14.44 -2.94 -30.82
N LYS A 189 -13.20 -2.52 -31.09
CA LYS A 189 -12.80 -2.05 -32.43
C LYS A 189 -12.71 -3.21 -33.44
N VAL A 190 -12.47 -4.43 -32.98
CA VAL A 190 -12.42 -5.63 -33.84
C VAL A 190 -13.81 -5.99 -34.33
N ASP A 191 -14.79 -6.01 -33.43
CA ASP A 191 -16.19 -6.22 -33.77
C ASP A 191 -17.07 -5.41 -32.79
N LYS A 192 -17.90 -4.51 -33.33
CA LYS A 192 -18.77 -3.63 -32.53
C LYS A 192 -19.89 -4.41 -31.81
N SER A 193 -20.15 -5.65 -32.22
CA SER A 193 -21.12 -6.53 -31.55
C SER A 193 -20.57 -7.16 -30.27
N PHE A 194 -19.25 -7.08 -30.03
CA PHE A 194 -18.63 -7.65 -28.84
C PHE A 194 -19.07 -6.97 -27.55
N GLY A 195 -19.61 -7.79 -26.67
CA GLY A 195 -20.01 -7.44 -25.32
C GLY A 195 -18.98 -7.88 -24.27
N LEU A 196 -19.38 -7.74 -23.02
CA LEU A 196 -18.56 -8.15 -21.88
C LEU A 196 -18.33 -9.67 -21.84
N GLU A 197 -19.28 -10.47 -22.31
CA GLU A 197 -19.14 -11.93 -22.35
C GLU A 197 -18.07 -12.38 -23.36
N ASP A 198 -18.05 -11.80 -24.57
CA ASP A 198 -17.00 -12.09 -25.56
C ASP A 198 -15.63 -11.68 -25.03
N PHE A 199 -15.56 -10.53 -24.35
CA PHE A 199 -14.32 -10.04 -23.74
C PHE A 199 -13.84 -10.98 -22.62
N LYS A 200 -14.75 -11.45 -21.76
CA LYS A 200 -14.43 -12.43 -20.70
C LYS A 200 -13.91 -13.74 -21.27
N VAL A 201 -14.53 -14.24 -22.34
CA VAL A 201 -14.09 -15.44 -23.06
C VAL A 201 -12.69 -15.23 -23.65
N TYR A 202 -12.45 -14.09 -24.29
CA TYR A 202 -11.14 -13.74 -24.83
C TYR A 202 -10.05 -13.63 -23.76
N VAL A 203 -10.32 -12.93 -22.64
CA VAL A 203 -9.37 -12.79 -21.52
C VAL A 203 -9.09 -14.14 -20.84
N SER A 204 -10.08 -15.04 -20.82
CA SER A 204 -9.91 -16.40 -20.30
C SER A 204 -8.91 -17.18 -21.15
N LEU A 205 -9.00 -17.10 -22.48
CA LEU A 205 -8.01 -17.69 -23.39
C LEU A 205 -6.62 -17.04 -23.24
N CYS A 206 -6.56 -15.72 -23.03
CA CYS A 206 -5.29 -15.02 -22.74
C CYS A 206 -4.62 -15.51 -21.43
N SER A 207 -5.41 -16.08 -20.52
CA SER A 207 -4.96 -16.63 -19.24
C SER A 207 -4.81 -18.16 -19.27
N GLU A 208 -4.79 -18.76 -20.46
CA GLU A 208 -4.69 -20.21 -20.68
C GLU A 208 -5.82 -21.02 -20.01
N LEU A 209 -6.96 -20.38 -19.73
CA LEU A 209 -8.14 -21.04 -19.19
C LEU A 209 -8.96 -21.68 -20.33
N SER A 210 -9.54 -22.86 -20.06
CA SER A 210 -10.39 -23.54 -21.03
C SER A 210 -11.74 -22.85 -21.20
N VAL A 211 -12.21 -22.77 -22.45
CA VAL A 211 -13.49 -22.16 -22.79
C VAL A 211 -14.33 -23.11 -23.64
N ALA A 212 -15.63 -23.18 -23.37
CA ALA A 212 -16.55 -23.97 -24.18
C ALA A 212 -16.70 -23.34 -25.58
N ILE A 213 -16.65 -24.16 -26.63
CA ILE A 213 -16.75 -23.72 -28.04
C ILE A 213 -17.98 -22.84 -28.26
N LYS A 214 -19.14 -23.21 -27.70
CA LYS A 214 -20.40 -22.45 -27.80
C LYS A 214 -20.27 -21.00 -27.32
N ASN A 215 -19.43 -20.77 -26.31
CA ASN A 215 -19.23 -19.43 -25.76
C ASN A 215 -18.18 -18.63 -26.54
N ALA A 216 -17.36 -19.30 -27.36
CA ALA A 216 -16.30 -18.69 -28.16
C ALA A 216 -16.71 -18.42 -29.62
N GLU A 217 -17.95 -18.73 -30.02
CA GLU A 217 -18.43 -18.56 -31.40
C GLU A 217 -18.16 -17.15 -31.96
N GLY A 218 -18.37 -16.10 -31.16
CA GLY A 218 -18.13 -14.71 -31.54
C GLY A 218 -16.66 -14.43 -31.89
N ILE A 219 -15.74 -14.83 -31.02
CA ILE A 219 -14.30 -14.60 -31.23
C ILE A 219 -13.67 -15.55 -32.26
N ILE A 220 -14.25 -16.74 -32.45
CA ILE A 220 -13.87 -17.67 -33.53
C ILE A 220 -14.30 -17.12 -34.88
N ARG A 221 -15.54 -16.58 -34.98
CA ARG A 221 -16.08 -16.00 -36.22
C ARG A 221 -15.20 -14.91 -36.81
N VAL A 222 -14.60 -14.09 -35.96
CA VAL A 222 -13.72 -12.97 -36.39
C VAL A 222 -12.24 -13.39 -36.49
N GLY A 223 -11.92 -14.67 -36.25
CA GLY A 223 -10.58 -15.22 -36.37
C GLY A 223 -9.62 -14.88 -35.23
N LEU A 224 -10.11 -14.47 -34.05
CA LEU A 224 -9.27 -14.28 -32.86
C LEU A 224 -8.97 -15.60 -32.13
N ALA A 225 -9.83 -16.60 -32.29
CA ALA A 225 -9.64 -17.94 -31.76
C ALA A 225 -10.00 -19.00 -32.81
N GLU A 226 -9.52 -20.21 -32.60
CA GLU A 226 -9.79 -21.38 -33.43
C GLU A 226 -9.96 -22.63 -32.55
N VAL A 227 -10.48 -23.71 -33.13
CA VAL A 227 -10.59 -24.99 -32.43
C VAL A 227 -9.46 -25.90 -32.92
N ASP A 228 -8.66 -26.42 -32.00
CA ASP A 228 -7.58 -27.36 -32.30
C ASP A 228 -8.12 -28.76 -32.67
N ASP A 229 -7.22 -29.64 -33.13
CA ASP A 229 -7.57 -31.03 -33.50
C ASP A 229 -8.14 -31.85 -32.33
N ALA A 230 -7.93 -31.41 -31.09
CA ALA A 230 -8.45 -32.02 -29.87
C ALA A 230 -9.81 -31.42 -29.43
N GLY A 231 -10.39 -30.52 -30.22
CA GLY A 231 -11.68 -29.88 -29.91
C GLY A 231 -11.60 -28.79 -28.84
N ARG A 232 -10.41 -28.22 -28.60
CA ARG A 232 -10.19 -27.14 -27.62
C ARG A 232 -10.06 -25.80 -28.32
N VAL A 233 -10.64 -24.77 -27.72
CA VAL A 233 -10.48 -23.40 -28.23
C VAL A 233 -9.10 -22.89 -27.88
N GLN A 234 -8.35 -22.42 -28.88
CA GLN A 234 -7.03 -21.80 -28.73
C GLN A 234 -6.98 -20.45 -29.45
N MET A 235 -6.02 -19.61 -29.07
CA MET A 235 -5.85 -18.28 -29.63
C MET A 235 -5.09 -18.33 -30.96
N THR A 236 -5.60 -17.65 -31.98
CA THR A 236 -4.91 -17.52 -33.28
C THR A 236 -3.74 -16.54 -33.19
N GLU A 237 -2.94 -16.41 -34.25
CA GLU A 237 -1.95 -15.34 -34.35
C GLU A 237 -2.56 -13.94 -34.24
N ALA A 238 -3.72 -13.70 -34.89
CA ALA A 238 -4.44 -12.44 -34.78
C ALA A 238 -4.92 -12.18 -33.34
N GLY A 239 -5.42 -13.22 -32.66
CA GLY A 239 -5.77 -13.16 -31.25
C GLY A 239 -4.59 -12.80 -30.34
N ARG A 240 -3.43 -13.42 -30.56
CA ARG A 240 -2.19 -13.12 -29.80
C ARG A 240 -1.67 -11.71 -30.07
N ARG A 241 -1.78 -11.23 -31.31
CA ARG A 241 -1.39 -9.86 -31.66
C ARG A 241 -2.29 -8.83 -30.96
N LEU A 242 -3.60 -9.07 -30.96
CA LEU A 242 -4.53 -8.22 -30.23
C LEU A 242 -4.24 -8.19 -28.72
N GLN A 243 -3.83 -9.32 -28.13
CA GLN A 243 -3.44 -9.39 -26.72
C GLN A 243 -2.23 -8.48 -26.43
N PHE A 244 -1.26 -8.44 -27.33
CA PHE A 244 -0.11 -7.55 -27.27
C PHE A 244 -0.54 -6.08 -27.37
N ASP A 245 -1.36 -5.74 -28.36
CA ASP A 245 -1.87 -4.37 -28.57
C ASP A 245 -2.67 -3.86 -27.36
N MET A 246 -3.35 -4.76 -26.65
CA MET A 246 -4.12 -4.47 -25.44
C MET A 246 -3.29 -4.49 -24.14
N ASN A 247 -1.99 -4.81 -24.20
CA ASN A 247 -1.12 -4.99 -23.03
C ASN A 247 -1.69 -5.96 -21.97
N LEU A 248 -2.44 -6.98 -22.40
CA LEU A 248 -3.03 -8.02 -21.53
C LEU A 248 -2.09 -9.20 -21.32
N GLN A 249 -0.81 -9.04 -21.66
CA GLN A 249 0.18 -10.08 -21.41
C GLN A 249 0.38 -10.23 -19.90
N GLN A 250 0.31 -11.47 -19.41
CA GLN A 250 0.88 -11.76 -18.10
C GLN A 250 2.37 -11.46 -18.20
N LYS A 251 2.84 -10.41 -17.52
CA LYS A 251 4.24 -10.41 -17.10
C LYS A 251 4.37 -11.64 -16.22
N ALA A 252 5.07 -12.67 -16.71
CA ALA A 252 5.50 -13.75 -15.85
C ALA A 252 6.23 -13.08 -14.68
N MET A 253 5.59 -12.99 -13.52
CA MET A 253 6.32 -12.79 -12.30
C MET A 253 7.18 -14.04 -12.22
N LYS A 254 8.46 -13.92 -12.61
CA LYS A 254 9.46 -14.92 -12.23
C LYS A 254 9.41 -14.93 -10.70
N ARG A 255 8.61 -15.84 -10.16
CA ARG A 255 8.65 -16.20 -8.76
C ARG A 255 9.93 -17.01 -8.65
N ILE A 256 11.06 -16.30 -8.60
CA ILE A 256 12.34 -16.91 -8.33
C ILE A 256 12.25 -17.33 -6.87
N LYS A 257 11.85 -18.58 -6.66
CA LYS A 257 12.07 -19.25 -5.38
C LYS A 257 13.53 -19.71 -5.44
N MET A 258 14.44 -18.78 -5.23
CA MET A 258 15.86 -19.08 -5.12
C MET A 258 16.07 -19.78 -3.78
N ASP A 259 16.51 -21.03 -3.84
CA ASP A 259 17.31 -21.57 -2.74
C ASP A 259 18.64 -20.78 -2.71
N GLY A 260 19.24 -20.61 -1.53
CA GLY A 260 20.40 -19.73 -1.32
C GLY A 260 21.60 -20.08 -2.21
N SER A 261 21.69 -21.31 -2.68
CA SER A 261 22.74 -21.76 -3.63
C SER A 261 22.50 -21.31 -5.08
N GLU A 262 21.25 -21.09 -5.49
CA GLU A 262 20.91 -20.62 -6.84
C GLU A 262 21.08 -19.09 -6.98
N ALA A 263 21.01 -18.35 -5.87
CA ALA A 263 21.24 -16.90 -5.82
C ALA A 263 22.70 -16.53 -6.14
N ASP A 264 23.65 -17.27 -5.55
CA ASP A 264 25.08 -17.04 -5.76
C ASP A 264 25.49 -17.35 -7.22
N ALA A 265 24.94 -18.43 -7.81
CA ALA A 265 25.23 -18.79 -9.20
C ALA A 265 24.75 -17.74 -10.22
N LEU A 266 23.61 -17.10 -9.94
CA LEU A 266 23.03 -16.08 -10.81
C LEU A 266 23.74 -14.73 -10.66
N LEU A 267 24.27 -14.42 -9.47
CA LEU A 267 25.14 -13.26 -9.25
C LEU A 267 26.47 -13.44 -9.98
N ASP A 268 27.07 -14.62 -9.91
CA ASP A 268 28.31 -14.94 -10.63
C ASP A 268 28.15 -14.84 -12.16
N GLU A 269 27.01 -15.30 -12.72
CA GLU A 269 26.69 -15.10 -14.14
C GLU A 269 26.51 -13.62 -14.51
N LEU A 270 25.83 -12.84 -13.67
CA LEU A 270 25.61 -11.40 -13.90
C LEU A 270 26.91 -10.58 -13.82
N PHE A 271 27.84 -10.95 -12.93
CA PHE A 271 29.15 -10.30 -12.85
C PHE A 271 30.07 -10.71 -14.00
N ALA A 272 29.93 -11.92 -14.54
CA ALA A 272 30.69 -12.37 -15.71
C ALA A 272 30.29 -11.65 -17.02
N GLU A 273 29.09 -11.08 -17.10
CA GLU A 273 28.65 -10.27 -18.26
C GLU A 273 29.12 -8.81 -18.21
N ILE A 274 29.76 -8.36 -17.13
CA ILE A 274 30.19 -6.97 -16.93
C ILE A 274 31.71 -6.77 -17.13
N ASP A 275 32.47 -7.84 -17.39
CA ASP A 275 33.90 -7.81 -17.76
C ASP A 275 34.16 -7.95 -19.28
#